data_AF-A0A7C1FFE4-F1
#
_entry.id   AF-A0A7C1FFE4-F1
#
_cell.length_a   1.000
_cell.length_b   1.000
_cell.length_c   1.000
_cell.angle_alpha   90.00
_cell.angle_beta   90.00
_cell.angle_gamma   90.00
#
_symmetry.space_group_name_H-M   'P 1'
#
loop_
_entity.id
_entity.type
_entity.pdbx_description
1 polymer ?
#
loop_
_entity_poly.entity_id
_entity_poly.type
_entity_poly.pdbx_seq_one_letter_code
_entity_poly.pdbx_strand_id
1 'polypeptide(L)'
;MSSTIELLVALAISSLAILAVAWPLLKKEAPPALIDDDHLLELLHRKEQVLLAIKDLEFDYRVGKLSEEDYRSYDQQLRRQAIALLAQIEKVAPESAQLDASLEREILQRRKVRDGIGAAADGSEEEIAPPSKTSTSAEDKQKRPHLYCTQCGHPLDPHHRFCAMCGAPVESPSAVKSAVDVP
;
A
#
# COMPACT_ATOMS: atom_id res chain seq x y z
N MET A 1 68.67 13.20 -19.61
CA MET A 1 67.79 12.96 -20.79
C MET A 1 66.71 11.93 -20.47
N SER A 2 67.01 10.82 -19.78
CA SER A 2 66.01 9.84 -19.32
C SER A 2 65.02 10.42 -18.28
N SER A 3 65.52 11.07 -17.21
CA SER A 3 64.65 11.62 -16.15
C SER A 3 63.73 12.75 -16.63
N THR A 4 64.15 13.51 -17.64
CA THR A 4 63.31 14.53 -18.28
C THR A 4 62.19 13.91 -19.11
N ILE A 5 62.44 12.76 -19.75
CA ILE A 5 61.43 12.01 -20.51
C ILE A 5 60.42 11.39 -19.54
N GLU A 6 60.87 10.79 -18.44
CA GLU A 6 59.99 10.24 -17.40
C GLU A 6 59.04 11.29 -16.83
N LEU A 7 59.55 12.49 -16.55
CA LEU A 7 58.75 13.58 -15.98
C LEU A 7 57.71 14.12 -16.97
N LEU A 8 58.03 14.18 -18.26
CA LEU A 8 57.08 14.56 -19.32
C LEU A 8 55.99 13.51 -19.52
N VAL A 9 56.34 12.23 -19.49
CA VAL A 9 55.36 11.13 -19.61
C VAL A 9 54.40 11.13 -18.41
N ALA A 10 54.92 11.27 -17.19
CA ALA A 10 54.09 11.35 -15.99
C ALA A 10 53.12 12.55 -16.05
N LEU A 11 53.58 13.71 -16.52
CA LEU A 11 52.76 14.92 -16.62
C LEU A 11 51.71 14.81 -17.74
N ALA A 12 52.04 14.16 -18.86
CA ALA A 12 51.10 13.88 -19.94
C ALA A 12 49.98 12.94 -19.48
N ILE A 13 50.30 11.86 -18.76
CA ILE A 13 49.29 10.93 -18.23
C ILE A 13 48.41 11.62 -17.18
N SER A 14 49.03 12.37 -16.26
CA SER A 14 48.30 13.12 -15.23
C SER A 14 47.34 14.15 -15.83
N SER A 15 47.81 14.95 -16.79
CA SER A 15 46.96 15.93 -17.48
C SER A 15 45.84 15.27 -18.29
N LEU A 16 46.10 14.14 -18.97
CA LEU A 16 45.07 13.38 -19.68
C LEU A 16 44.01 12.83 -18.73
N ALA A 17 44.42 12.29 -17.57
CA ALA A 17 43.48 11.81 -16.56
C ALA A 17 42.60 12.95 -16.00
N ILE A 18 43.22 14.10 -15.69
CA ILE A 18 42.49 15.29 -15.23
C ILE A 18 41.51 15.76 -16.31
N LEU A 19 41.94 15.83 -17.56
CA LEU A 19 41.06 16.22 -18.68
C LEU A 19 39.92 15.25 -18.89
N ALA A 20 40.16 13.94 -18.80
CA ALA A 20 39.13 12.91 -18.93
C ALA A 20 38.05 13.04 -17.84
N VAL A 21 38.47 13.34 -16.60
CA VAL A 21 37.55 13.56 -15.46
C VAL A 21 36.85 14.93 -15.54
N ALA A 22 37.53 15.96 -16.04
CA ALA A 22 36.97 17.31 -16.19
C ALA A 22 36.05 17.44 -17.43
N TRP A 23 36.23 16.60 -18.44
CA TRP A 23 35.43 16.58 -19.67
C TRP A 23 33.91 16.46 -19.44
N PRO A 24 33.40 15.54 -18.59
CA PRO A 24 31.97 15.48 -18.26
C PRO A 24 31.45 16.71 -17.49
N LEU A 25 32.31 17.44 -16.77
CA LEU A 25 31.93 18.68 -16.06
C LEU A 25 31.80 19.88 -17.01
N LEU A 26 32.57 19.89 -18.11
CA LEU A 26 32.53 20.96 -19.13
C LEU A 26 31.44 20.74 -20.17
N LYS A 27 31.10 19.48 -20.46
CA LYS A 27 29.94 19.16 -21.28
C LYS A 27 28.67 19.40 -20.46
N LYS A 28 27.96 20.50 -20.79
CA LYS A 28 26.56 20.72 -20.38
C LYS A 28 25.60 19.75 -21.07
N GLU A 29 25.93 18.46 -21.10
CA GLU A 29 24.96 17.43 -21.38
C GLU A 29 24.21 17.25 -20.05
N ALA A 30 23.14 18.03 -19.87
CA ALA A 30 22.20 17.83 -18.77
C ALA A 30 21.83 16.35 -18.75
N PRO A 31 22.19 15.59 -17.70
CA PRO A 31 21.83 14.19 -17.61
C PRO A 31 20.31 14.13 -17.61
N PRO A 32 19.66 13.55 -18.63
CA PRO A 32 18.20 13.58 -18.72
C PRO A 32 17.52 12.78 -17.59
N ALA A 33 18.28 12.00 -16.80
CA ALA A 33 17.75 11.22 -15.69
C ALA A 33 17.91 11.88 -14.30
N LEU A 34 19.01 12.60 -14.04
CA LEU A 34 19.29 13.10 -12.68
C LEU A 34 18.38 14.28 -12.25
N ILE A 35 17.88 15.07 -13.22
CA ILE A 35 17.01 16.22 -12.93
C ILE A 35 15.59 15.77 -12.57
N ASP A 36 15.09 14.71 -13.23
CA ASP A 36 13.77 14.13 -12.92
C ASP A 36 13.78 13.46 -11.54
N ASP A 37 14.89 12.80 -11.18
CA ASP A 37 15.09 12.22 -9.85
C ASP A 37 15.09 13.29 -8.74
N ASP A 38 15.79 14.41 -8.91
CA ASP A 38 15.82 15.51 -7.93
C ASP A 38 14.44 16.14 -7.72
N HIS A 39 13.68 16.37 -8.81
CA HIS A 39 12.33 16.90 -8.73
C HIS A 39 11.36 15.91 -8.08
N LEU A 40 11.46 14.63 -8.40
CA LEU A 40 10.69 13.57 -7.76
C LEU A 40 10.99 13.50 -6.24
N LEU A 41 12.26 13.61 -5.85
CA LEU A 41 12.69 13.57 -4.45
C LEU A 41 12.09 14.74 -3.66
N GLU A 42 12.11 15.95 -4.24
CA GLU A 42 11.49 17.14 -3.65
C GLU A 42 9.97 16.95 -3.46
N LEU A 43 9.27 16.40 -4.47
CA LEU A 43 7.84 16.11 -4.36
C LEU A 43 7.55 15.07 -3.28
N LEU A 44 8.37 14.03 -3.16
CA LEU A 44 8.25 13.00 -2.13
C LEU A 44 8.47 13.58 -0.73
N HIS A 45 9.47 14.44 -0.54
CA HIS A 45 9.70 15.13 0.74
C HIS A 45 8.53 16.03 1.11
N ARG A 46 8.00 16.82 0.17
CA ARG A 46 6.81 17.64 0.42
C ARG A 46 5.61 16.80 0.81
N LYS A 47 5.40 15.65 0.15
CA LYS A 47 4.33 14.71 0.51
C LYS A 47 4.48 14.25 1.95
N GLU A 48 5.68 13.84 2.34
CA GLU A 48 5.95 13.37 3.70
C GLU A 48 5.71 14.44 4.76
N GLN A 49 6.13 15.69 4.49
CA GLN A 49 5.85 16.83 5.36
C GLN A 49 4.35 17.08 5.56
N VAL A 50 3.55 17.04 4.48
CA VAL A 50 2.09 17.23 4.58
C VAL A 50 1.45 16.08 5.35
N LEU A 51 1.89 14.83 5.14
CA LEU A 51 1.37 13.68 5.89
C LEU A 51 1.71 13.74 7.38
N LEU A 52 2.90 14.24 7.73
CA LEU A 52 3.27 14.51 9.12
C LEU A 52 2.39 15.61 9.72
N ALA A 53 2.16 16.69 8.98
CA ALA A 53 1.27 17.76 9.44
C ALA A 53 -0.17 17.27 9.71
N ILE A 54 -0.70 16.36 8.88
CA ILE A 54 -2.02 15.73 9.13
C ILE A 54 -1.98 14.92 10.43
N LYS A 55 -0.92 14.12 10.64
CA LYS A 55 -0.79 13.32 11.88
C LYS A 55 -0.70 14.19 13.13
N ASP A 56 0.06 15.27 13.07
CA ASP A 56 0.19 16.21 14.17
C ASP A 56 -1.15 16.92 14.44
N LEU A 57 -1.87 17.32 13.39
CA LEU A 57 -3.22 17.89 13.49
C LEU A 57 -4.21 16.92 14.16
N GLU A 58 -4.23 15.66 13.73
CA GLU A 58 -5.06 14.59 14.33
C GLU A 58 -4.69 14.32 15.78
N PHE A 59 -3.40 14.43 16.11
CA PHE A 59 -2.94 14.32 17.50
C PHE A 59 -3.43 15.49 18.34
N ASP A 60 -3.26 16.73 17.88
CA ASP A 60 -3.67 17.93 18.61
C ASP A 60 -5.19 17.97 18.84
N TYR A 61 -6.00 17.53 17.87
CA TYR A 61 -7.44 17.37 18.05
C TYR A 61 -7.78 16.31 19.12
N ARG A 62 -7.13 15.12 19.08
CA ARG A 62 -7.36 14.06 20.08
C ARG A 62 -6.96 14.46 21.49
N VAL A 63 -5.96 15.32 21.64
CA VAL A 63 -5.52 15.87 22.93
C VAL A 63 -6.41 17.05 23.38
N GLY A 64 -7.36 17.47 22.54
CA GLY A 64 -8.31 18.54 22.86
C GLY A 64 -7.72 19.95 22.74
N LYS A 65 -6.60 20.12 22.04
CA LYS A 65 -6.02 21.46 21.78
C LYS A 65 -6.78 22.25 20.71
N LEU A 66 -7.55 21.56 19.86
CA LEU A 66 -8.26 22.14 18.74
C LEU A 66 -9.75 21.86 18.82
N SER A 67 -10.55 22.83 18.38
CA SER A 67 -12.00 22.67 18.17
C SER A 67 -12.27 21.74 16.98
N GLU A 68 -13.48 21.18 16.91
CA GLU A 68 -13.88 20.35 15.78
C GLU A 68 -13.96 21.18 14.48
N GLU A 69 -14.42 22.43 14.56
CA GLU A 69 -14.51 23.30 13.39
C GLU A 69 -13.13 23.62 12.81
N ASP A 70 -12.15 23.96 13.66
CA ASP A 70 -10.77 24.25 13.24
C ASP A 70 -10.10 23.00 12.66
N TYR A 71 -10.26 21.86 13.33
CA TYR A 71 -9.74 20.58 12.84
C TYR A 71 -10.26 20.26 11.44
N ARG A 72 -11.58 20.34 11.22
CA ARG A 72 -12.18 20.04 9.91
C ARG A 72 -11.67 20.98 8.81
N SER A 73 -11.51 22.27 9.12
CA SER A 73 -11.00 23.25 8.16
C SER A 73 -9.56 22.92 7.71
N TYR A 74 -8.67 22.71 8.68
CA TYR A 74 -7.26 22.41 8.40
C TYR A 74 -7.08 21.03 7.76
N ASP A 75 -7.81 20.01 8.23
CA ASP A 75 -7.75 18.65 7.68
C ASP A 75 -8.14 18.65 6.19
N GLN A 76 -9.23 19.33 5.83
CA GLN A 76 -9.63 19.44 4.43
C GLN A 76 -8.56 20.14 3.57
N GLN A 77 -7.91 21.19 4.08
CA GLN A 77 -6.85 21.88 3.35
C GLN A 77 -5.63 20.99 3.14
N LEU A 78 -5.13 20.35 4.18
CA LEU A 78 -3.96 19.47 4.10
C LEU A 78 -4.22 18.25 3.22
N ARG A 79 -5.41 17.62 3.31
CA ARG A 79 -5.78 16.50 2.44
C ARG A 79 -5.81 16.91 0.97
N ARG A 80 -6.37 18.08 0.64
CA ARG A 80 -6.35 18.61 -0.74
C ARG A 80 -4.91 18.80 -1.24
N GLN A 81 -4.02 19.30 -0.39
CA GLN A 81 -2.61 19.45 -0.73
C GLN A 81 -1.91 18.10 -0.95
N ALA A 82 -2.17 17.11 -0.09
CA ALA A 82 -1.62 15.76 -0.22
C ALA A 82 -2.05 15.11 -1.54
N ILE A 83 -3.35 15.20 -1.89
CA ILE A 83 -3.88 14.68 -3.15
C ILE A 83 -3.20 15.35 -4.35
N ALA A 84 -3.04 16.68 -4.32
CA ALA A 84 -2.38 17.41 -5.39
C ALA A 84 -0.91 17.00 -5.59
N LEU A 85 -0.17 16.78 -4.49
CA LEU A 85 1.22 16.31 -4.54
C LEU A 85 1.31 14.88 -5.09
N LEU A 86 0.43 13.98 -4.65
CA LEU A 86 0.37 12.60 -5.17
C LEU A 86 0.12 12.57 -6.68
N ALA A 87 -0.82 13.39 -7.17
CA ALA A 87 -1.10 13.51 -8.60
C ALA A 87 0.07 14.11 -9.41
N GLN A 88 0.95 14.91 -8.78
CA GLN A 88 2.17 15.39 -9.42
C GLN A 88 3.23 14.30 -9.50
N ILE A 89 3.40 13.52 -8.43
CA ILE A 89 4.35 12.39 -8.37
C ILE A 89 4.04 11.36 -9.46
N GLU A 90 2.76 11.01 -9.65
CA GLU A 90 2.34 10.05 -10.68
C GLU A 90 2.70 10.52 -12.11
N LYS A 91 2.67 11.83 -12.37
CA LYS A 91 3.05 12.41 -13.66
C LYS A 91 4.55 12.36 -13.93
N VAL A 92 5.37 12.49 -12.88
CA VAL A 92 6.84 12.52 -12.96
C VAL A 92 7.43 11.10 -12.96
N ALA A 93 6.75 10.15 -12.32
CA ALA A 93 7.15 8.74 -12.26
C ALA A 93 6.15 7.83 -13.03
N PRO A 94 6.09 7.90 -14.37
CA PRO A 94 5.17 7.06 -15.15
C PRO A 94 5.52 5.56 -15.10
N GLU A 95 6.77 5.22 -14.76
CA GLU A 95 7.20 3.82 -14.61
C GLU A 95 6.47 3.12 -13.45
N SER A 96 6.25 3.80 -12.32
CA SER A 96 5.46 3.21 -11.22
C SER A 96 4.00 2.99 -11.63
N ALA A 97 3.42 3.91 -12.41
CA ALA A 97 2.06 3.72 -12.93
C ALA A 97 1.95 2.51 -13.89
N GLN A 98 2.98 2.28 -14.72
CA GLN A 98 3.03 1.09 -15.59
C GLN A 98 3.18 -0.21 -14.78
N LEU A 99 4.00 -0.19 -13.73
CA LEU A 99 4.15 -1.30 -12.79
C LEU A 99 2.84 -1.61 -12.08
N ASP A 100 2.14 -0.60 -11.55
CA ASP A 100 0.83 -0.75 -10.90
C ASP A 100 -0.20 -1.38 -11.85
N ALA A 101 -0.28 -0.91 -13.10
CA ALA A 101 -1.17 -1.48 -14.10
C ALA A 101 -0.81 -2.94 -14.47
N SER A 102 0.47 -3.31 -14.38
CA SER A 102 0.91 -4.70 -14.60
C SER A 102 0.53 -5.59 -13.41
N LEU A 103 0.67 -5.09 -12.19
CA LEU A 103 0.27 -5.78 -10.96
C LEU A 103 -1.24 -6.00 -10.92
N GLU A 104 -2.03 -5.00 -11.31
CA GLU A 104 -3.49 -5.11 -11.35
C GLU A 104 -3.94 -6.21 -12.34
N ARG A 105 -3.31 -6.30 -13.51
CA ARG A 105 -3.55 -7.38 -14.47
C ARG A 105 -3.24 -8.76 -13.88
N GLU A 106 -2.12 -8.90 -13.19
CA GLU A 106 -1.73 -10.14 -12.51
C GLU A 106 -2.73 -10.52 -11.39
N ILE A 107 -3.17 -9.55 -10.57
CA ILE A 107 -4.18 -9.77 -9.53
C ILE A 107 -5.50 -10.27 -10.13
N LEU A 108 -5.96 -9.67 -11.22
CA LEU A 108 -7.19 -10.10 -11.90
C LEU A 108 -7.07 -11.52 -12.46
N GLN A 109 -5.93 -11.88 -13.03
CA GLN A 109 -5.67 -13.25 -13.49
C GLN A 109 -5.74 -14.25 -12.32
N ARG A 110 -5.12 -13.92 -11.19
CA ARG A 110 -5.14 -14.78 -9.99
C ARG A 110 -6.51 -14.89 -9.34
N ARG A 111 -7.31 -13.80 -9.34
CA ARG A 111 -8.70 -13.84 -8.89
C ARG A 111 -9.53 -14.76 -9.76
N LYS A 112 -9.43 -14.67 -11.10
CA LYS A 112 -10.13 -15.58 -12.02
C LYS A 112 -9.76 -17.05 -11.82
N VAL A 113 -8.48 -17.35 -11.54
CA VAL A 113 -8.04 -18.71 -11.22
C VAL A 113 -8.61 -19.19 -9.88
N ARG A 114 -8.75 -18.30 -8.90
CA ARG A 114 -9.39 -18.61 -7.60
C ARG A 114 -10.90 -18.74 -7.71
N ASP A 115 -11.57 -17.99 -8.57
CA ASP A 115 -13.01 -18.14 -8.85
C ASP A 115 -13.30 -19.50 -9.50
N GLY A 116 -12.33 -20.09 -10.22
CA GLY A 116 -12.38 -21.48 -10.68
C GLY A 116 -12.22 -22.55 -9.56
N ILE A 117 -11.74 -22.15 -8.38
CA ILE A 117 -11.66 -23.00 -7.17
C ILE A 117 -12.84 -22.68 -6.21
N GLY A 118 -13.51 -21.54 -6.40
CA GLY A 118 -14.66 -21.06 -5.63
C GLY A 118 -16.05 -21.29 -6.26
N ALA A 119 -16.12 -21.72 -7.53
CA ALA A 119 -17.38 -22.01 -8.23
C ALA A 119 -18.19 -23.23 -7.69
N ALA A 120 -17.87 -23.71 -6.49
CA ALA A 120 -18.67 -24.66 -5.73
C ALA A 120 -19.26 -24.06 -4.43
N ALA A 121 -19.19 -22.74 -4.23
CA ALA A 121 -19.89 -22.06 -3.14
C ALA A 121 -20.52 -20.74 -3.63
N ASP A 122 -21.78 -20.88 -4.02
CA ASP A 122 -22.83 -19.90 -4.36
C ASP A 122 -22.48 -18.41 -4.37
N GLY A 123 -22.76 -17.81 -5.53
CA GLY A 123 -22.84 -16.37 -5.71
C GLY A 123 -24.21 -15.79 -5.37
N SER A 124 -24.19 -14.50 -5.06
CA SER A 124 -25.09 -13.52 -5.67
C SER A 124 -24.37 -12.18 -5.64
N GLU A 125 -24.06 -11.68 -6.83
CA GLU A 125 -23.66 -10.30 -7.09
C GLU A 125 -24.73 -9.33 -6.55
N GLU A 126 -24.32 -8.26 -5.87
CA GLU A 126 -25.00 -6.96 -5.95
C GLU A 126 -24.05 -5.85 -5.42
N GLU A 127 -23.68 -4.98 -6.36
CA GLU A 127 -23.54 -3.52 -6.31
C GLU A 127 -23.28 -2.77 -4.96
N ILE A 128 -22.39 -1.79 -5.06
CA ILE A 128 -21.99 -0.86 -4.00
C ILE A 128 -23.17 0.04 -3.57
N ALA A 129 -23.76 -0.21 -2.41
CA ALA A 129 -24.56 0.77 -1.64
C ALA A 129 -24.55 0.45 -0.13
N PRO A 130 -24.62 1.45 0.77
CA PRO A 130 -24.39 1.27 2.20
C PRO A 130 -25.59 0.58 2.89
N PRO A 131 -25.38 -0.34 3.87
CA PRO A 131 -26.51 -0.98 4.53
C PRO A 131 -27.21 -0.01 5.49
N SER A 132 -28.29 0.55 4.97
CA SER A 132 -29.39 1.13 5.71
C SER A 132 -30.17 0.01 6.41
N LYS A 133 -30.73 0.37 7.56
CA LYS A 133 -31.31 -0.52 8.56
C LYS A 133 -32.61 -1.17 8.08
N THR A 134 -32.96 -2.27 8.75
CA THR A 134 -34.32 -2.77 9.04
C THR A 134 -34.74 -4.04 8.29
N SER A 135 -34.57 -5.16 8.99
CA SER A 135 -35.45 -6.34 9.10
C SER A 135 -36.66 -6.46 8.16
N THR A 136 -36.87 -7.64 7.58
CA THR A 136 -37.97 -8.56 7.94
C THR A 136 -37.83 -9.90 7.19
N SER A 137 -38.51 -10.90 7.73
CA SER A 137 -38.25 -12.35 7.64
C SER A 137 -38.87 -13.07 6.43
N ALA A 138 -38.44 -14.34 6.26
CA ALA A 138 -39.10 -15.46 5.57
C ALA A 138 -38.84 -15.57 4.03
N GLU A 139 -38.38 -16.68 3.44
CA GLU A 139 -38.52 -18.11 3.76
C GLU A 139 -37.38 -19.00 3.20
N ASP A 140 -37.01 -20.01 4.01
CA ASP A 140 -36.79 -21.44 3.68
C ASP A 140 -35.83 -21.88 2.54
N LYS A 141 -34.62 -22.34 2.91
CA LYS A 141 -34.23 -23.77 2.81
C LYS A 141 -32.85 -24.05 3.38
N GLN A 142 -32.74 -25.24 3.97
CA GLN A 142 -31.55 -25.90 4.52
C GLN A 142 -31.13 -25.49 5.94
N LYS A 143 -31.76 -26.17 6.90
CA LYS A 143 -31.38 -26.30 8.31
C LYS A 143 -29.93 -26.79 8.46
N ARG A 144 -28.95 -25.90 8.31
CA ARG A 144 -27.59 -26.10 8.80
C ARG A 144 -27.59 -25.66 10.26
N PRO A 145 -27.03 -26.44 11.21
CA PRO A 145 -26.93 -25.99 12.59
C PRO A 145 -26.05 -24.73 12.60
N HIS A 146 -26.63 -23.58 12.89
CA HIS A 146 -25.86 -22.36 13.11
C HIS A 146 -25.04 -22.58 14.39
N LEU A 147 -23.71 -22.60 14.28
CA LEU A 147 -22.84 -22.56 15.44
C LEU A 147 -22.86 -21.13 15.99
N TYR A 148 -22.82 -20.97 17.30
CA TYR A 148 -22.76 -19.66 17.95
C TYR A 148 -21.44 -19.51 18.70
N CYS A 149 -20.89 -18.31 18.69
CA CYS A 149 -19.68 -18.01 19.45
C CYS A 149 -19.96 -18.13 20.95
N THR A 150 -19.18 -18.96 21.64
CA THR A 150 -19.30 -19.16 23.09
C THR A 150 -18.87 -17.96 23.93
N GLN A 151 -18.15 -17.01 23.33
CA GLN A 151 -17.64 -15.83 24.02
C GLN A 151 -18.53 -14.59 23.86
N CYS A 152 -19.24 -14.43 22.74
CA CYS A 152 -20.05 -13.24 22.47
C CYS A 152 -21.47 -13.51 21.94
N GLY A 153 -21.81 -14.77 21.66
CA GLY A 153 -23.14 -15.18 21.20
C GLY A 153 -23.44 -14.91 19.71
N HIS A 154 -22.51 -14.32 18.95
CA HIS A 154 -22.73 -14.06 17.52
C HIS A 154 -22.76 -15.38 16.70
N PRO A 155 -23.66 -15.52 15.71
CA PRO A 155 -23.66 -16.68 14.82
C PRO A 155 -22.32 -16.77 14.07
N LEU A 156 -21.78 -17.98 13.98
CA LEU A 156 -20.52 -18.28 13.32
C LEU A 156 -20.78 -18.95 11.98
N ASP A 157 -20.03 -18.51 10.96
CA ASP A 157 -19.92 -19.25 9.72
C ASP A 157 -18.97 -20.44 9.90
N PRO A 158 -19.34 -21.66 9.47
CA PRO A 158 -18.48 -22.85 9.57
C PRO A 158 -17.08 -22.69 8.93
N HIS A 159 -16.89 -21.74 8.01
CA HIS A 159 -15.62 -21.53 7.30
C HIS A 159 -14.71 -20.50 7.99
N HIS A 160 -15.19 -19.81 9.01
CA HIS A 160 -14.41 -18.82 9.74
C HIS A 160 -13.62 -19.45 10.89
N ARG A 161 -12.29 -19.22 10.90
CA ARG A 161 -11.39 -19.65 11.98
C ARG A 161 -11.51 -18.80 13.26
N PHE A 162 -12.14 -17.63 13.15
CA PHE A 162 -12.36 -16.67 14.24
C PHE A 162 -13.76 -16.05 14.13
N CYS A 163 -14.33 -15.64 15.25
CA CYS A 163 -15.59 -14.91 15.28
C CYS A 163 -15.43 -13.52 14.65
N ALA A 164 -16.25 -13.19 13.65
CA ALA A 164 -16.20 -11.89 12.97
C ALA A 164 -16.62 -10.70 13.86
N MET A 165 -17.28 -10.96 14.99
CA MET A 165 -17.76 -9.91 15.91
C MET A 165 -16.79 -9.64 17.07
N CYS A 166 -16.25 -10.68 17.72
CA CYS A 166 -15.37 -10.51 18.89
C CYS A 166 -13.93 -10.99 18.70
N GLY A 167 -13.60 -11.62 17.56
CA GLY A 167 -12.26 -12.13 17.28
C GLY A 167 -11.88 -13.43 17.98
N ALA A 168 -12.76 -14.03 18.79
CA ALA A 168 -12.47 -15.29 19.47
C ALA A 168 -12.21 -16.43 18.46
N PRO A 169 -11.15 -17.24 18.64
CA PRO A 169 -10.86 -18.39 17.78
C PRO A 169 -11.98 -19.43 17.85
N VAL A 170 -12.28 -20.07 16.72
CA VAL A 170 -13.30 -21.12 16.61
C VAL A 170 -12.63 -22.41 16.16
N GLU A 171 -12.74 -23.47 16.96
CA GLU A 171 -12.19 -24.78 16.64
C GLU A 171 -13.06 -25.45 15.55
N SER A 172 -12.49 -25.68 14.37
CA SER A 172 -13.19 -26.31 13.24
C SER A 172 -13.37 -27.82 13.44
N PRO A 173 -14.54 -28.42 13.11
CA PRO A 173 -14.87 -29.82 13.40
C PRO A 173 -14.09 -30.90 12.61
N SER A 174 -13.09 -30.54 11.79
CA SER A 174 -12.23 -31.53 11.11
C SER A 174 -11.05 -32.03 11.95
N ALA A 175 -10.86 -31.54 13.18
CA ALA A 175 -9.73 -31.94 14.04
C ALA A 175 -10.08 -33.01 15.10
N VAL A 176 -11.32 -33.54 15.13
CA VAL A 176 -11.74 -34.53 16.14
C VAL A 176 -11.90 -35.93 15.52
N LYS A 177 -10.79 -36.51 15.06
CA LYS A 177 -10.63 -37.96 14.88
C LYS A 177 -9.19 -38.37 15.22
N SER A 178 -8.79 -38.20 16.46
CA SER A 178 -7.63 -38.91 17.02
C SER A 178 -7.52 -38.70 18.55
N ALA A 179 -8.58 -39.00 19.30
CA ALA A 179 -8.48 -39.18 20.75
C ALA A 179 -9.75 -39.81 21.32
N VAL A 180 -10.03 -41.07 20.98
CA VAL A 180 -10.84 -41.94 21.84
C VAL A 180 -10.21 -43.33 21.76
N ASP A 181 -9.45 -43.70 22.78
CA ASP A 181 -9.41 -45.07 23.31
C ASP A 181 -8.91 -45.01 24.76
N VAL A 182 -9.82 -45.36 25.67
CA VAL A 182 -9.68 -45.68 27.10
C VAL A 182 -10.63 -46.89 27.27
N PRO A 183 -10.24 -48.00 27.90
CA PRO A 183 -9.73 -48.08 29.28
C PRO A 183 -8.24 -48.41 29.44
#